data_AF-A0A349X3V4-F1
#
_entry.id   AF-A0A349X3V4-F1
#
_cell.length_a   1.000
_cell.length_b   1.000
_cell.length_c   1.000
_cell.angle_alpha   90.00
_cell.angle_beta   90.00
_cell.angle_gamma   90.00
#
_symmetry.space_group_name_H-M   'P 1'
#
loop_
_entity.id
_entity.type
_entity.pdbx_description
1 polymer ?
#
loop_
_entity_poly.entity_id
_entity_poly.type
_entity_poly.pdbx_seq_one_letter_code
_entity_poly.pdbx_strand_id
1 'polypeptide(L)' 'MSEQTLDRGAQVREGEELDLERLGPWLKSQIAGLEDEPQVTQYSGGASNWTYCLTYQ' A
#
# COMPACT_ATOMS: atom_id res chain seq x y z
N MET A 1 -28.67 7.23 4.47
CA MET A 1 -27.43 8.02 4.49
C MET A 1 -26.36 7.16 3.86
N SER A 2 -25.96 7.47 2.64
CA SER A 2 -25.12 6.62 1.80
C SER A 2 -23.70 6.50 2.38
N GLU A 3 -23.28 5.29 2.72
CA GLU A 3 -21.90 4.89 3.10
C GLU A 3 -20.91 4.99 1.91
N GLN A 4 -21.18 5.88 0.96
CA GLN A 4 -20.42 6.04 -0.27
C GLN A 4 -19.58 7.30 -0.18
N THR A 5 -18.30 7.20 0.18
CA THR A 5 -17.18 8.03 -0.34
C THR A 5 -15.82 7.78 0.35
N LEU A 6 -15.57 6.61 0.93
CA LEU A 6 -14.20 6.26 1.29
C LEU A 6 -13.48 5.75 0.04
N ASP A 7 -12.48 6.50 -0.41
CA ASP A 7 -11.57 6.06 -1.47
C ASP A 7 -10.83 4.80 -1.00
N ARG A 8 -10.84 3.76 -1.84
CA ARG A 8 -10.24 2.47 -1.54
C ARG A 8 -9.22 2.16 -2.62
N GLY A 9 -8.03 1.76 -2.19
CA GLY A 9 -7.02 1.24 -3.09
C GLY A 9 -7.56 0.02 -3.85
N ALA A 10 -7.22 -0.08 -5.12
CA ALA A 10 -7.50 -1.21 -5.98
C ALA A 10 -6.26 -2.09 -6.13
N GLN A 11 -6.35 -3.12 -6.99
CA GLN A 11 -5.20 -3.91 -7.38
C GLN A 11 -4.10 -3.00 -7.96
N VAL A 12 -2.86 -3.28 -7.60
CA VAL A 12 -1.69 -2.59 -8.14
C VAL A 12 -1.60 -2.84 -9.65
N ARG A 13 -1.31 -1.81 -10.43
CA ARG A 13 -1.13 -1.93 -11.88
C ARG A 13 0.11 -2.75 -12.21
N GLU A 14 0.04 -3.51 -13.30
CA GLU A 14 1.16 -4.31 -13.79
C GLU A 14 2.38 -3.43 -14.09
N GLY A 15 3.53 -3.77 -13.49
CA GLY A 15 4.78 -3.03 -13.62
C GLY A 15 4.92 -1.84 -12.66
N GLU A 16 3.90 -1.56 -11.83
CA GLU A 16 3.93 -0.55 -10.77
C GLU A 16 3.98 -1.19 -9.37
N GLU A 17 4.43 -2.44 -9.24
CA GLU A 17 4.55 -3.15 -7.96
C GLU A 17 5.68 -2.60 -7.09
N LEU A 18 5.46 -2.63 -5.76
CA LEU A 18 6.51 -2.34 -4.80
C LEU A 18 7.42 -3.56 -4.62
N ASP A 19 8.74 -3.34 -4.60
CA ASP A 19 9.72 -4.36 -4.21
C ASP A 19 9.66 -4.58 -2.70
N LEU A 20 8.81 -5.52 -2.27
CA LEU A 20 8.59 -5.83 -0.86
C LEU A 20 9.78 -6.54 -0.21
N GLU A 21 10.61 -7.25 -0.97
CA GLU A 21 11.82 -7.88 -0.45
C GLU A 21 12.82 -6.82 0.07
N ARG A 22 12.88 -5.67 -0.59
CA ARG A 22 13.70 -4.53 -0.15
C ARG A 22 12.98 -3.60 0.81
N LEU A 23 11.73 -3.26 0.51
CA LEU A 23 10.95 -2.28 1.27
C LEU A 23 10.57 -2.81 2.65
N GLY A 24 10.23 -4.09 2.77
CA GLY A 24 9.78 -4.73 4.00
C GLY A 24 10.79 -4.60 5.15
N PRO A 25 12.04 -5.08 5.00
CA PRO A 25 13.06 -4.94 6.04
C PRO A 25 13.33 -3.49 6.42
N TRP A 26 13.32 -2.58 5.44
CA TRP A 26 13.48 -1.15 5.70
C TRP A 26 12.33 -0.61 6.55
N LEU A 27 11.06 -0.87 6.19
CA LEU A 27 9.89 -0.43 6.97
C LEU A 27 9.90 -0.98 8.40
N LYS A 28 10.24 -2.25 8.58
CA LYS A 28 10.35 -2.89 9.91
C LYS A 28 11.43 -2.24 10.80
N SER A 29 12.48 -1.70 10.20
CA SER A 29 13.50 -0.95 10.92
C SER A 29 13.02 0.45 11.37
N GLN A 30 12.03 1.01 10.68
CA GLN A 30 11.53 2.37 10.94
C GLN A 30 10.28 2.38 11.84
N ILE A 31 9.45 1.35 11.75
CA ILE A 31 8.16 1.27 12.46
C ILE A 31 8.16 -0.01 13.29
N ALA A 32 8.22 0.15 14.61
CA ALA A 32 8.16 -0.97 15.55
C ALA A 32 6.78 -1.63 15.50
N GLY A 33 6.75 -2.96 15.57
CA GLY A 33 5.51 -3.75 15.58
C GLY A 33 4.95 -4.09 14.19
N LEU A 34 5.65 -3.74 13.10
CA LEU A 34 5.31 -4.28 11.78
C LEU A 34 5.82 -5.73 11.67
N GLU A 35 4.88 -6.66 11.66
CA GLU A 35 5.13 -8.08 11.46
C GLU A 35 4.56 -8.53 10.09
N ASP A 36 5.05 -9.65 9.57
CA ASP A 36 4.61 -10.22 8.29
C ASP A 36 4.79 -9.30 7.05
N GLU A 37 4.25 -9.75 5.92
CA GLU A 37 4.26 -9.03 4.64
C GLU A 37 2.91 -8.33 4.44
N PRO A 38 2.89 -7.04 4.07
CA PRO A 38 1.64 -6.30 3.95
C PRO A 38 0.85 -6.71 2.71
N GLN A 39 -0.47 -6.62 2.82
CA GLN A 39 -1.31 -6.53 1.63
C GLN A 39 -1.14 -5.14 1.01
N VAL A 40 -0.83 -5.09 -0.29
CA VAL A 40 -0.62 -3.84 -1.03
C VAL A 40 -1.80 -3.55 -1.96
N THR A 41 -2.32 -2.34 -1.89
CA THR A 41 -3.29 -1.80 -2.85
C THR A 41 -2.84 -0.42 -3.34
N GLN A 42 -3.36 0.02 -4.48
CA GLN A 42 -2.95 1.27 -5.13
C GLN A 42 -4.16 2.19 -5.38
N TYR A 43 -3.98 3.48 -5.11
CA TYR A 43 -4.98 4.50 -5.44
C TYR A 43 -4.80 5.01 -6.87
N SER A 44 -5.91 5.14 -7.60
CA SER A 44 -5.90 5.55 -9.01
C SER A 44 -5.83 7.08 -9.21
N GLY A 45 -6.11 7.87 -8.17
CA GLY A 45 -6.18 9.34 -8.24
C GLY A 45 -4.84 10.08 -8.27
N GLY A 46 -3.72 9.38 -8.15
CA GLY A 46 -2.39 9.99 -8.18
C GLY A 46 -1.87 10.19 -9.60
N ALA A 47 -2.00 11.39 -10.17
CA ALA A 47 -1.47 11.70 -11.50
C ALA A 47 0.05 11.96 -11.51
N SER A 48 0.60 12.42 -10.39
CA SER A 48 2.02 12.81 -10.28
C SER A 48 2.86 11.90 -9.40
N ASN A 49 2.24 11.20 -8.45
CA ASN A 49 2.89 10.22 -7.58
C ASN A 49 1.99 8.99 -7.45
N TRP A 50 2.57 7.81 -7.62
CA TRP A 50 1.89 6.57 -7.24
C TRP A 50 1.71 6.53 -5.73
N THR A 51 0.49 6.19 -5.30
CA THR A 51 0.12 6.15 -3.89
C THR A 51 -0.40 4.75 -3.56
N TYR A 52 0.18 4.13 -2.53
CA TYR A 52 -0.12 2.77 -2.11
C TYR A 52 -0.65 2.75 -0.69
N CYS A 53 -1.50 1.77 -0.39
CA CYS A 53 -1.90 1.42 0.97
C CYS A 53 -1.31 0.05 1.31
N LEU A 54 -0.56 0.00 2.42
CA LEU A 54 0.01 -1.22 2.99
C LEU A 54 -0.81 -1.57 4.23
N THR A 55 -1.49 -2.70 4.20
CA THR A 55 -2.27 -3.20 5.33
C THR A 55 -1.54 -4.38 5.95
N TYR A 56 -1.23 -4.28 7.24
CA TYR A 56 -0.62 -5.33 8.04
C TYR A 56 -1.71 -6.00 8.91
N GLN A 57 -1.53 -7.29 9.23
CA GLN A 57 -2.45 -8.06 10.08
C GLN A 57 -2.10 -7.93 11.56
#